data_AF-A0A9D2DMB6-F1
#
_entry.id   AF-A0A9D2DMB6-F1
#
_cell.length_a   1.000
_cell.length_b   1.000
_cell.length_c   1.000
_cell.angle_alpha   90.00
_cell.angle_beta   90.00
_cell.angle_gamma   90.00
#
_symmetry.space_group_name_H-M   'P 1'
#
loop_
_entity.id
_entity.type
_entity.pdbx_description
1 polymer ?
#
loop_
_entity_poly.entity_id
_entity_poly.type
_entity_poly.pdbx_seq_one_letter_code
_entity_poly.pdbx_strand_id
1 'polypeptide(L)'
;MISILPASEEERRALSEQAGFAGPVECLVASDGRKRLGSVLYRSRGEVMELLAAQAEDPRLLDGLLRAALNAALSAGARTAWCGQEPLFPALRVLGFSEPEEGRSAAMQADISGIFARGCPSRGKAGENRNE
;
A
#
# COMPACT_ATOMS: atom_id res chain seq x y z
N MET A 1 20.38 4.07 4.94
CA MET A 1 19.41 3.14 5.57
C MET A 1 18.03 3.64 5.19
N ILE A 2 17.25 2.80 4.52
CA ILE A 2 15.88 3.17 4.13
C ILE A 2 14.97 3.06 5.35
N SER A 3 14.20 4.10 5.64
CA SER A 3 13.20 4.14 6.70
C SER A 3 11.84 4.53 6.12
N ILE A 4 10.77 3.92 6.64
CA ILE A 4 9.39 4.31 6.32
C ILE A 4 8.77 4.89 7.58
N LEU A 5 8.43 6.17 7.56
CA LEU A 5 7.95 6.90 8.73
C LEU A 5 6.70 7.74 8.36
N PRO A 6 5.86 8.10 9.34
CA PRO A 6 4.81 9.10 9.13
C PRO A 6 5.40 10.41 8.60
N ALA A 7 4.75 10.97 7.59
CA ALA A 7 5.10 12.28 7.06
C ALA A 7 4.91 13.36 8.13
N SER A 8 5.77 14.37 8.12
CA SER A 8 5.50 15.61 8.86
C SER A 8 4.22 16.28 8.34
N GLU A 9 3.64 17.20 9.13
CA GLU A 9 2.42 17.90 8.72
C GLU A 9 2.61 18.70 7.42
N GLU A 10 3.77 19.35 7.26
CA GLU A 10 4.13 20.07 6.04
C GLU A 10 4.23 19.14 4.83
N GLU A 11 4.90 17.99 4.97
CA GLU A 11 5.04 17.03 3.88
C GLU A 11 3.71 16.40 3.50
N ARG A 12 2.90 16.03 4.49
CA ARG A 12 1.57 15.47 4.29
C ARG A 12 0.68 16.46 3.54
N ARG A 13 0.70 17.75 3.92
CA ARG A 13 -0.03 18.80 3.22
C ARG A 13 0.43 18.94 1.77
N ALA A 14 1.74 19.07 1.54
CA ALA A 14 2.29 19.21 0.20
C ALA A 14 1.96 18.00 -0.70
N LEU A 15 2.07 16.78 -0.17
CA LEU A 15 1.76 15.54 -0.92
C LEU A 15 0.25 15.39 -1.17
N SER A 16 -0.59 15.77 -0.22
CA SER A 16 -2.05 15.77 -0.40
C SER A 16 -2.49 16.77 -1.49
N GLU A 17 -1.90 17.98 -1.47
CA GLU A 17 -2.15 19.01 -2.48
C GLU A 17 -1.68 18.56 -3.87
N GLN A 18 -0.47 17.98 -3.98
CA GLN A 18 0.06 17.43 -5.23
C GLN A 18 -0.82 16.32 -5.82
N ALA A 19 -1.40 15.48 -4.96
CA ALA A 19 -2.28 14.40 -5.36
C ALA A 19 -3.75 14.85 -5.57
N GLY A 20 -4.07 16.14 -5.37
CA GLY A 20 -5.40 16.69 -5.58
C GLY A 20 -6.44 16.31 -4.52
N PHE A 21 -6.01 15.88 -3.34
CA PHE A 21 -6.91 15.50 -2.26
C PHE A 21 -7.08 16.63 -1.24
N ALA A 22 -8.34 17.04 -1.04
CA ALA A 22 -8.74 17.94 0.03
C ALA A 22 -9.38 17.13 1.17
N GLY A 23 -8.73 17.07 2.32
CA GLY A 23 -9.27 16.42 3.52
C GLY A 23 -8.21 15.77 4.42
N PRO A 24 -8.63 15.20 5.57
CA PRO A 24 -7.75 14.45 6.44
C PRO A 24 -7.30 13.17 5.72
N VAL A 25 -6.00 13.07 5.50
CA VAL A 25 -5.31 11.91 4.93
C VAL A 25 -4.16 11.54 5.84
N GLU A 26 -3.82 10.26 5.87
CA GLU A 26 -2.59 9.76 6.47
C GLU A 26 -1.53 9.63 5.38
N CYS A 27 -0.27 9.84 5.74
CA CYS A 27 0.83 9.75 4.79
C CYS A 27 2.06 9.09 5.43
N LEU A 28 2.62 8.09 4.75
CA LEU A 28 3.93 7.53 5.07
C LEU A 28 4.92 7.89 3.97
N VAL A 29 6.16 8.17 4.36
CA VAL A 29 7.25 8.55 3.48
C VAL A 29 8.39 7.55 3.65
N ALA A 30 8.91 7.06 2.54
CA ALA A 30 10.17 6.34 2.50
C ALA A 30 11.32 7.31 2.24
N SER A 31 12.36 7.25 3.08
CA SER A 31 13.55 8.09 2.92
C SER A 31 14.84 7.31 3.16
N ASP A 32 15.91 7.74 2.49
CA ASP A 32 17.29 7.36 2.82
C ASP A 32 18.02 8.61 3.31
N GLY A 33 18.02 8.78 4.63
CA GLY A 33 18.50 10.00 5.28
C GLY A 33 17.66 11.22 4.89
N ARG A 34 18.23 12.13 4.08
CA ARG A 34 17.56 13.35 3.63
C ARG A 34 16.85 13.22 2.28
N LYS A 35 17.04 12.11 1.56
CA LYS A 35 16.42 11.90 0.24
C LYS A 35 15.09 11.17 0.40
N ARG A 36 14.01 11.77 -0.10
CA ARG A 36 12.71 11.09 -0.26
C ARG A 36 12.79 10.10 -1.42
N LEU A 37 12.46 8.85 -1.15
CA LEU A 37 12.46 7.76 -2.12
C LEU A 37 11.04 7.33 -2.54
N GLY A 38 10.03 7.68 -1.75
CA GLY A 38 8.63 7.36 -2.06
C GLY A 38 7.66 7.85 -0.99
N SER A 39 6.37 7.74 -1.29
CA SER A 39 5.28 8.10 -0.40
C SER A 39 4.02 7.29 -0.68
N VAL A 40 3.19 7.13 0.34
CA VAL A 40 1.84 6.57 0.24
C VAL A 40 0.87 7.45 1.02
N LEU A 41 -0.28 7.72 0.41
CA LEU A 41 -1.39 8.49 0.94
C LEU A 41 -2.61 7.56 1.07
N TYR A 42 -3.21 7.55 2.24
CA TYR A 42 -4.40 6.76 2.51
C TYR A 42 -5.32 7.48 3.49
N ARG A 43 -6.55 7.01 3.62
CA ARG A 43 -7.44 7.43 4.70
C ARG A 43 -8.16 6.22 5.28
N SER A 44 -8.38 6.21 6.58
CA SER A 44 -9.14 5.16 7.25
C SER A 44 -10.50 5.71 7.65
N ARG A 45 -11.57 4.95 7.37
CA ARG A 45 -12.95 5.24 7.76
C ARG A 45 -13.56 3.99 8.38
N GLY A 46 -13.54 3.91 9.70
CA GLY A 46 -13.95 2.71 10.43
C GLY A 46 -13.10 1.50 10.04
N GLU A 47 -13.74 0.44 9.57
CA GLU A 47 -13.06 -0.80 9.18
C GLU A 47 -12.49 -0.78 7.74
N VAL A 48 -12.60 0.35 7.02
CA VAL A 48 -12.16 0.46 5.62
C VAL A 48 -10.99 1.44 5.50
N MET A 49 -9.90 0.98 4.88
CA MET A 49 -8.80 1.82 4.39
C MET A 49 -9.03 2.14 2.91
N GLU A 50 -8.90 3.40 2.55
CA GLU A 50 -8.89 3.85 1.15
C GLU A 50 -7.48 4.30 0.77
N LEU A 51 -6.89 3.62 -0.20
CA LEU A 51 -5.62 3.98 -0.80
C LEU A 51 -5.83 5.08 -1.85
N LEU A 52 -5.22 6.23 -1.63
CA LEU A 52 -5.45 7.43 -2.43
C LEU A 52 -4.37 7.64 -3.48
N ALA A 53 -3.11 7.45 -3.11
CA ALA A 53 -1.97 7.54 -4.01
C ALA A 53 -0.75 6.81 -3.42
N ALA A 54 0.12 6.27 -4.27
CA ALA A 54 1.39 5.71 -3.85
C ALA A 54 2.43 5.85 -4.97
N GLN A 55 3.67 6.17 -4.60
CA GLN A 55 4.78 6.28 -5.54
C GLN A 55 6.10 5.93 -4.85
N ALA A 56 7.03 5.35 -5.60
CA ALA A 56 8.39 5.11 -5.14
C ALA A 56 9.35 5.06 -6.34
N GLU A 57 10.64 5.29 -6.10
CA GLU A 57 11.68 5.19 -7.13
C GLU A 57 11.85 3.74 -7.64
N ASP A 58 11.51 2.73 -6.84
CA ASP A 58 11.58 1.33 -7.25
C ASP A 58 10.36 0.49 -6.78
N PRO A 59 10.00 -0.59 -7.51
CA PRO A 59 8.83 -1.41 -7.19
C PRO A 59 8.88 -2.14 -5.84
N ARG A 60 10.07 -2.47 -5.33
CA ARG A 60 10.19 -3.16 -4.03
C ARG A 60 9.93 -2.19 -2.89
N LEU A 61 10.39 -0.94 -3.04
CA LEU A 61 10.08 0.11 -2.09
C LEU A 61 8.59 0.46 -2.11
N LEU A 62 7.96 0.46 -3.30
CA LEU A 62 6.51 0.63 -3.42
C LEU A 62 5.75 -0.48 -2.65
N ASP A 63 6.13 -1.75 -2.83
CA ASP A 63 5.55 -2.88 -2.07
C ASP A 63 5.71 -2.68 -0.55
N GLY A 64 6.91 -2.29 -0.11
CA GLY A 64 7.18 -1.99 1.31
C GLY A 64 6.33 -0.85 1.86
N LEU A 65 6.15 0.23 1.10
CA LEU A 65 5.28 1.36 1.47
C LEU A 65 3.82 0.95 1.58
N LEU A 66 3.32 0.19 0.60
CA LEU A 66 1.94 -0.30 0.61
C LEU A 66 1.69 -1.23 1.81
N ARG A 67 2.61 -2.17 2.10
CA ARG A 67 2.54 -3.01 3.31
C ARG A 67 2.60 -2.18 4.60
N ALA A 68 3.45 -1.17 4.67
CA ALA A 68 3.53 -0.30 5.84
C ALA A 68 2.21 0.45 6.08
N ALA A 69 1.59 0.98 5.00
CA ALA A 69 0.29 1.65 5.09
C ALA A 69 -0.84 0.69 5.51
N LEU A 70 -0.89 -0.51 4.94
CA LEU A 70 -1.85 -1.55 5.32
C LEU A 70 -1.69 -1.96 6.79
N ASN A 71 -0.46 -2.12 7.27
CA ASN A 71 -0.19 -2.47 8.66
C ASN A 71 -0.58 -1.33 9.62
N ALA A 72 -0.30 -0.09 9.24
CA ALA A 72 -0.73 1.09 10.02
C ALA A 72 -2.26 1.19 10.08
N ALA A 73 -2.94 0.96 8.95
CA ALA A 73 -4.40 0.96 8.89
C ALA A 73 -5.02 -0.19 9.72
N LEU A 74 -4.43 -1.39 9.65
CA LEU A 74 -4.85 -2.54 10.47
C LEU A 74 -4.71 -2.22 11.96
N SER A 75 -3.61 -1.60 12.36
CA SER A 75 -3.37 -1.18 13.75
C SER A 75 -4.38 -0.13 14.21
N ALA A 76 -4.93 0.66 13.27
CA ALA A 76 -5.99 1.63 13.51
C ALA A 76 -7.41 1.03 13.43
N GLY A 77 -7.54 -0.28 13.19
CA GLY A 77 -8.82 -1.00 13.15
C GLY A 77 -9.40 -1.26 11.75
N ALA A 78 -8.70 -0.88 10.68
CA ALA A 78 -9.13 -1.22 9.32
C ALA A 78 -9.01 -2.74 9.08
N ARG A 79 -9.99 -3.33 8.43
CA ARG A 79 -10.02 -4.74 8.04
C ARG A 79 -9.93 -4.92 6.54
N THR A 80 -10.53 -4.02 5.79
CA THR A 80 -10.51 -4.06 4.33
C THR A 80 -9.78 -2.85 3.77
N ALA A 81 -9.09 -3.04 2.65
CA ALA A 81 -8.46 -1.98 1.89
C ALA A 81 -9.12 -1.87 0.52
N TRP A 82 -9.30 -0.65 0.03
CA TRP A 82 -9.87 -0.32 -1.27
C TRP A 82 -8.95 0.65 -2.01
N CYS A 83 -8.85 0.51 -3.33
CA CYS A 83 -8.09 1.40 -4.19
C CYS A 83 -8.78 1.60 -5.54
N GLY A 84 -9.10 2.84 -5.89
CA GLY A 84 -9.61 3.22 -7.21
C GLY A 84 -8.54 3.70 -8.20
N GLN A 85 -7.26 3.68 -7.82
CA GLN A 85 -6.17 4.17 -8.68
C GLN A 85 -5.63 3.06 -9.59
N GLU A 86 -6.08 3.04 -10.85
CA GLU A 86 -5.65 2.06 -11.86
C GLU A 86 -4.13 1.89 -12.01
N PRO A 87 -3.31 2.96 -11.94
CA PRO A 87 -1.84 2.82 -12.00
C PRO A 87 -1.25 1.95 -10.88
N LEU A 88 -1.95 1.79 -9.76
CA LEU A 88 -1.49 0.97 -8.63
C LEU A 88 -1.90 -0.50 -8.76
N PHE A 89 -2.82 -0.85 -9.66
CA PHE A 89 -3.38 -2.20 -9.75
C PHE A 89 -2.34 -3.30 -9.96
N PRO A 90 -1.29 -3.13 -10.79
CA PRO A 90 -0.25 -4.14 -10.92
C PRO A 90 0.45 -4.46 -9.59
N ALA A 91 0.76 -3.45 -8.77
CA ALA A 91 1.37 -3.65 -7.46
C ALA A 91 0.38 -4.27 -6.46
N LEU A 92 -0.88 -3.84 -6.49
CA LEU A 92 -1.91 -4.33 -5.58
C LEU A 92 -2.28 -5.80 -5.83
N ARG A 93 -2.29 -6.25 -7.09
CA ARG A 93 -2.48 -7.69 -7.41
C ARG A 93 -1.41 -8.57 -6.77
N VAL A 94 -0.14 -8.11 -6.77
CA VAL A 94 0.96 -8.83 -6.12
C VAL A 94 0.76 -8.91 -4.60
N LEU A 95 0.17 -7.88 -3.99
CA LEU A 95 -0.17 -7.86 -2.57
C LEU A 95 -1.39 -8.74 -2.22
N GLY A 96 -2.15 -9.19 -3.21
CA GLY A 96 -3.34 -10.02 -3.00
C GLY A 96 -4.67 -9.27 -3.05
N PHE A 97 -4.67 -8.04 -3.59
CA PHE A 97 -5.93 -7.38 -3.95
C PHE A 97 -6.56 -8.05 -5.16
N SER A 98 -7.89 -8.03 -5.20
CA SER A 98 -8.70 -8.51 -6.31
C SER A 98 -9.74 -7.48 -6.71
N GLU A 99 -10.26 -7.60 -7.92
CA GLU A 99 -11.41 -6.82 -8.38
C GLU A 99 -12.68 -7.32 -7.65
N PRO A 100 -13.65 -6.44 -7.32
CA PRO A 100 -14.93 -6.86 -6.73
C PRO A 100 -15.75 -7.69 -7.72
N GLU A 101 -16.46 -8.72 -7.24
CA GLU A 101 -17.20 -9.67 -8.08
C GLU A 101 -18.39 -9.04 -8.84
N GLU A 102 -18.90 -7.89 -8.42
CA GLU A 102 -20.02 -7.19 -9.06
C GLU A 102 -19.60 -5.85 -9.69
N GLY A 103 -19.17 -5.89 -10.94
CA GLY A 103 -19.53 -4.97 -12.05
C GLY A 103 -19.41 -3.45 -11.91
N ARG A 104 -18.96 -2.89 -10.79
CA ARG A 104 -18.79 -1.44 -10.60
C ARG A 104 -17.32 -1.08 -10.67
N SER A 105 -16.96 -0.45 -11.79
CA SER A 105 -15.79 0.38 -12.11
C SER A 105 -14.52 0.20 -11.27
N ALA A 106 -13.48 -0.27 -11.97
CA ALA A 106 -12.06 0.08 -11.78
C ALA A 106 -11.65 0.34 -10.32
N ALA A 107 -11.87 -0.64 -9.46
CA ALA A 107 -11.35 -0.60 -8.11
C ALA A 107 -10.88 -1.99 -7.69
N MET A 108 -9.90 -2.01 -6.80
CA MET A 108 -9.34 -3.21 -6.21
C MET A 108 -9.61 -3.21 -4.71
N GLN A 109 -9.90 -4.39 -4.15
CA GLN A 109 -10.14 -4.57 -2.72
C GLN A 109 -9.35 -5.75 -2.16
N ALA A 110 -9.07 -5.72 -0.86
CA ALA A 110 -8.46 -6.85 -0.14
C ALA A 110 -8.88 -6.88 1.33
N ASP A 111 -8.87 -8.07 1.91
CA ASP A 111 -8.82 -8.26 3.36
C ASP A 111 -7.37 -8.06 3.84
N ILE A 112 -7.16 -7.06 4.70
CA ILE A 112 -5.82 -6.65 5.15
C ILE A 112 -5.16 -7.77 5.97
N SER A 113 -5.91 -8.43 6.84
CA SER A 113 -5.39 -9.54 7.65
C SER A 113 -4.93 -10.71 6.77
N GLY A 114 -5.67 -11.02 5.71
CA GLY A 114 -5.36 -12.06 4.72
C GLY A 114 -4.06 -11.78 3.96
N ILE A 115 -3.74 -10.51 3.68
CA ILE A 115 -2.47 -10.11 3.07
C ILE A 115 -1.28 -10.48 3.97
N PHE A 116 -1.37 -10.19 5.27
CA PHE A 116 -0.29 -10.47 6.22
C PHE A 116 -0.22 -11.94 6.63
N ALA A 117 -1.35 -12.65 6.66
CA ALA A 117 -1.41 -14.08 6.99
C ALA A 117 -0.72 -14.96 5.93
N ARG A 118 -0.67 -14.53 4.67
CA ARG A 118 -0.02 -15.26 3.56
C ARG A 118 1.52 -15.27 3.65
N GLY A 119 2.10 -14.50 4.56
CA GLY A 119 3.55 -14.29 4.64
C GLY A 119 4.08 -13.51 3.44
N CYS A 120 5.28 -12.93 3.57
CA CYS A 120 5.98 -12.40 2.39
C CYS A 120 6.16 -13.55 1.38
N PRO A 121 5.83 -13.38 0.09
CA PRO A 121 6.17 -14.39 -0.90
C PRO A 121 7.69 -14.51 -0.92
N SER A 122 8.21 -15.55 -0.26
CA SER A 122 9.62 -15.87 -0.30
C SER A 122 9.99 -16.10 -1.77
N ARG A 123 10.86 -15.22 -2.26
CA ARG A 123 11.49 -15.30 -3.58
C ARG A 123 12.03 -16.72 -3.79
N GLY A 124 11.35 -17.50 -4.64
CA GLY A 124 11.82 -18.73 -5.28
C GLY A 124 12.41 -19.84 -4.39
N LYS A 125 11.67 -20.95 -4.25
CA LYS A 125 12.28 -22.24 -4.52
C LYS A 125 11.76 -22.76 -5.86
N ALA A 126 12.51 -22.43 -6.91
CA ALA A 126 12.46 -23.20 -8.14
C ALA A 126 13.12 -24.57 -7.86
N GLY A 127 12.39 -25.64 -8.17
CA GLY A 127 12.91 -26.97 -8.46
C GLY A 127 13.51 -27.77 -7.30
N GLU A 128 12.81 -28.81 -6.88
CA GLU A 128 13.44 -30.14 -6.83
C GLU A 128 12.35 -31.21 -7.02
N ASN A 129 12.20 -31.68 -8.27
CA ASN A 129 11.69 -33.02 -8.53
C ASN A 129 12.72 -34.00 -7.97
N ARG A 130 12.30 -34.92 -7.10
CA ARG A 130 12.90 -36.26 -7.03
C ARG A 130 11.79 -37.28 -6.89
N ASN A 131 11.71 -38.12 -7.92
CA ASN A 131 11.14 -39.46 -7.85
C ASN A 131 11.71 -40.19 -6.65
N GLU A 132 10.85 -40.92 -5.94
CA GLU A 132 11.10 -42.30 -5.53
C GLU A 132 9.82 -43.11 -5.79
#